data_AF-A0A9N9FKR8-F1
#
_entry.id   AF-A0A9N9FKR8-F1
#
_cell.length_a   1.000
_cell.length_b   1.000
_cell.length_c   1.000
_cell.angle_alpha   90.00
_cell.angle_beta   90.00
_cell.angle_gamma   90.00
#
_symmetry.space_group_name_H-M   'P 1'
#
loop_
_entity.id
_entity.type
_entity.pdbx_description
1 polymer ?
#
loop_
_entity_poly.entity_id
_entity_poly.type
_entity_poly.pdbx_seq_one_letter_code
_entity_poly.pdbx_strand_id
1 'polypeptide(L)'
;MLEFIPFELFYSIVHELDEQALRNLERVSRYYNILTSDNGVWSQKALKRWENKKGMSKVCDENRKFWFESPGAWKRVYKFVEKEATRTSLDVNDLVENIWFCTPIDNPWAKDTSITFYRDGTYIHHHEFFNASFSWSIAEDGSIRLNQKLFKLTRCSNWNLKISSGNLVFKSSGAESFKRKLREADLIPRNDN
;
A
#
# COMPACT_ATOMS: atom_id res chain seq x y z
N MET A 1 -5.77 -31.20 -21.57
CA MET A 1 -5.64 -30.45 -22.85
C MET A 1 -4.71 -29.23 -22.76
N LEU A 2 -4.51 -28.62 -21.58
CA LEU A 2 -3.55 -27.50 -21.40
C LEU A 2 -2.11 -27.95 -21.00
N GLU A 3 -1.86 -29.25 -20.77
CA GLU A 3 -0.53 -29.79 -20.40
C GLU A 3 0.48 -29.84 -21.56
N PHE A 4 0.04 -29.53 -22.79
CA PHE A 4 0.88 -29.55 -24.00
C PHE A 4 1.10 -28.16 -24.60
N ILE A 5 0.74 -27.09 -23.89
CA ILE A 5 0.97 -25.72 -24.37
C ILE A 5 2.42 -25.32 -24.07
N PRO A 6 3.19 -24.82 -25.06
CA PRO A 6 4.49 -24.20 -24.84
C PRO A 6 4.42 -23.16 -23.72
N PHE A 7 5.45 -23.12 -22.89
CA PHE A 7 5.48 -22.28 -21.69
C PHE A 7 5.19 -20.81 -22.02
N GLU A 8 5.68 -20.31 -23.15
CA GLU A 8 5.48 -18.94 -23.63
C GLU A 8 4.01 -18.63 -23.95
N LEU A 9 3.30 -19.59 -24.55
CA LEU A 9 1.87 -19.48 -24.85
C LEU A 9 1.01 -19.62 -23.59
N PHE A 10 1.50 -20.37 -22.60
CA PHE A 10 0.85 -20.40 -21.30
C PHE A 10 0.92 -19.02 -20.60
N TYR A 11 2.07 -18.33 -20.66
CA TYR A 11 2.21 -17.00 -20.06
C TYR A 11 1.29 -15.97 -20.73
N SER A 12 1.18 -15.97 -22.05
CA SER A 12 0.29 -15.03 -22.75
C SER A 12 -1.17 -15.21 -22.32
N ILE A 13 -1.63 -16.45 -22.14
CA ILE A 13 -2.98 -16.73 -21.63
C ILE A 13 -3.12 -16.28 -20.17
N VAL A 14 -2.17 -16.64 -19.32
CA VAL A 14 -2.22 -16.38 -17.88
C VAL A 14 -2.12 -14.88 -17.54
N HIS A 15 -1.45 -14.09 -18.37
CA HIS A 15 -1.39 -12.64 -18.20
C HIS A 15 -2.74 -11.93 -18.42
N GLU A 16 -3.63 -12.51 -19.23
CA GLU A 16 -4.98 -12.00 -19.46
C GLU A 16 -5.97 -12.40 -18.37
N LEU A 17 -5.63 -13.39 -17.53
CA LEU A 17 -6.51 -13.85 -16.46
C LEU A 17 -6.54 -12.84 -15.30
N ASP A 18 -7.74 -12.63 -14.73
CA ASP A 18 -7.88 -11.90 -13.47
C ASP A 18 -7.36 -12.72 -12.27
N GLU A 19 -7.26 -12.08 -11.10
CA GLU A 19 -6.76 -12.77 -9.90
C GLU A 19 -7.62 -13.98 -9.47
N GLN A 20 -8.93 -13.92 -9.70
CA GLN A 20 -9.85 -14.97 -9.30
C GLN A 20 -9.69 -16.20 -10.20
N ALA A 21 -9.55 -15.98 -11.51
CA ALA A 21 -9.24 -17.00 -12.49
C ALA A 21 -7.89 -17.65 -12.22
N LEU A 22 -6.86 -16.88 -11.85
CA LEU A 22 -5.57 -17.43 -11.42
C LEU A 22 -5.71 -18.35 -10.20
N ARG A 23 -6.45 -17.92 -9.15
CA ARG A 23 -6.71 -18.74 -7.97
C ARG A 23 -7.52 -20.00 -8.27
N ASN A 24 -8.44 -19.93 -9.23
CA ASN A 24 -9.18 -21.10 -9.68
C ASN A 24 -8.25 -22.06 -10.41
N LEU A 25 -7.38 -21.56 -11.28
CA LEU A 25 -6.40 -22.33 -12.04
C LEU A 25 -5.37 -23.03 -11.13
N GLU A 26 -4.96 -22.37 -10.04
CA GLU A 26 -4.11 -22.95 -8.98
C GLU A 26 -4.67 -24.23 -8.35
N ARG A 27 -6.00 -24.37 -8.35
CA ARG A 27 -6.71 -25.51 -7.74
C ARG A 27 -6.92 -26.66 -8.72
N VAL A 28 -6.69 -26.44 -10.02
CA VAL A 28 -6.92 -27.45 -11.06
C VAL A 28 -5.90 -28.57 -10.98
N SER A 29 -4.61 -28.25 -10.81
CA SER A 29 -3.56 -29.25 -10.65
C SER A 29 -2.30 -28.66 -10.01
N ARG A 30 -1.41 -29.55 -9.53
CA ARG A 30 -0.08 -29.13 -9.04
C ARG A 30 0.74 -28.41 -10.10
N TYR A 31 0.61 -28.82 -11.37
CA TYR A 31 1.29 -28.18 -12.49
C TYR A 31 0.84 -26.72 -12.64
N TYR A 32 -0.47 -26.48 -12.69
CA TYR A 32 -0.98 -25.10 -12.75
C TYR A 32 -0.67 -24.29 -11.51
N ASN A 33 -0.66 -24.91 -10.32
CA ASN A 33 -0.28 -24.23 -9.09
C ASN A 33 1.14 -23.63 -9.17
N ILE A 34 2.09 -24.40 -9.70
CA ILE A 34 3.48 -23.96 -9.87
C ILE A 34 3.53 -22.80 -10.88
N LEU A 35 2.93 -22.99 -12.06
CA LEU A 35 2.99 -22.00 -13.13
C LEU A 35 2.29 -20.68 -12.77
N THR A 36 1.10 -20.76 -12.17
CA THR A 36 0.36 -19.57 -11.73
C THR A 36 1.00 -18.88 -10.54
N SER A 37 1.88 -19.56 -9.80
CA SER A 37 2.65 -18.95 -8.70
C SER A 37 3.99 -18.37 -9.15
N ASP A 38 4.31 -18.43 -10.45
CA ASP A 38 5.58 -17.94 -10.97
C ASP A 38 5.73 -16.42 -10.83
N ASN A 39 6.98 -15.99 -10.62
CA ASN A 39 7.34 -14.60 -10.44
C ASN A 39 7.11 -13.75 -11.70
N GLY A 40 7.28 -14.31 -12.90
CA GLY A 40 6.98 -13.65 -14.17
C GLY A 40 5.50 -13.30 -14.30
N VAL A 41 4.59 -14.19 -13.87
CA VAL A 41 3.14 -13.95 -13.87
C VAL A 41 2.78 -12.79 -12.96
N TRP A 42 3.20 -12.88 -11.69
CA TRP A 42 2.80 -11.89 -10.68
C TRP A 42 3.56 -10.58 -10.79
N SER A 43 4.79 -10.56 -11.29
CA SER A 43 5.54 -9.31 -11.51
C SER A 43 4.87 -8.41 -12.55
N GLN A 44 4.44 -8.96 -13.69
CA GLN A 44 3.73 -8.15 -14.70
C GLN A 44 2.39 -7.65 -14.17
N LYS A 45 1.62 -8.52 -13.52
CA LYS A 45 0.32 -8.14 -12.93
C LYS A 45 0.50 -7.07 -11.84
N ALA A 46 1.52 -7.21 -11.00
CA ALA A 46 1.90 -6.22 -9.99
C ALA A 46 2.26 -4.88 -10.62
N LEU A 47 3.18 -4.88 -11.60
CA LEU A 47 3.65 -3.67 -12.27
C LEU A 47 2.50 -2.93 -12.96
N LYS A 48 1.66 -3.63 -13.73
CA LYS A 48 0.46 -3.03 -14.37
C LYS A 48 -0.50 -2.46 -13.33
N ARG A 49 -0.72 -3.18 -12.22
CA ARG A 49 -1.59 -2.74 -11.12
C ARG A 49 -1.02 -1.53 -10.38
N TRP A 50 0.30 -1.36 -10.33
CA TRP A 50 1.01 -0.37 -9.52
C TRP A 50 1.63 0.78 -10.31
N GLU A 51 1.55 0.77 -11.64
CA GLU A 51 2.14 1.75 -12.55
C GLU A 51 1.83 3.20 -12.14
N ASN A 52 0.58 3.48 -11.77
CA ASN A 52 0.12 4.81 -11.37
C ASN A 52 0.27 5.10 -9.86
N LYS A 53 0.94 4.23 -9.11
CA LYS A 53 1.01 4.31 -7.64
C LYS A 53 2.33 4.94 -7.20
N LYS A 54 2.23 6.08 -6.52
CA LYS A 54 3.39 6.87 -6.09
C LYS A 54 4.33 6.04 -5.21
N GLY A 55 5.61 6.01 -5.58
CA GLY A 55 6.66 5.29 -4.84
C GLY A 55 6.76 3.80 -5.16
N MET A 56 5.73 3.16 -5.74
CA MET A 56 5.77 1.73 -6.02
C MET A 56 6.77 1.36 -7.10
N SER A 57 6.97 2.20 -8.13
CA SER A 57 8.03 1.98 -9.12
C SER A 57 9.39 1.84 -8.44
N LYS A 58 9.74 2.80 -7.57
CA LYS A 58 11.02 2.79 -6.83
C LYS A 58 11.18 1.53 -5.97
N VAL A 59 10.15 1.14 -5.21
CA VAL A 59 10.22 -0.09 -4.38
C VAL A 59 10.39 -1.34 -5.26
N CYS A 60 9.68 -1.40 -6.39
CA CYS A 60 9.81 -2.50 -7.34
C CYS A 60 11.22 -2.55 -7.93
N ASP A 61 11.76 -1.42 -8.38
CA ASP A 61 13.07 -1.33 -9.01
C ASP A 61 14.19 -1.72 -8.04
N GLU A 62 14.12 -1.25 -6.79
CA GLU A 62 15.10 -1.55 -5.73
C GLU A 62 15.14 -3.04 -5.37
N ASN A 63 13.98 -3.70 -5.30
CA ASN A 63 13.85 -5.06 -4.76
C ASN A 63 13.58 -6.13 -5.82
N ARG A 64 13.50 -5.75 -7.10
CA ARG A 64 13.15 -6.64 -8.22
C ARG A 64 13.98 -7.92 -8.20
N LYS A 65 15.30 -7.79 -8.13
CA LYS A 65 16.23 -8.94 -8.17
C LYS A 65 15.95 -9.91 -7.02
N PHE A 66 15.86 -9.39 -5.80
CA PHE A 66 15.55 -10.17 -4.60
C PHE A 66 14.22 -10.94 -4.72
N TRP A 67 13.16 -10.30 -5.25
CA TRP A 67 11.88 -10.99 -5.44
C TRP A 67 11.92 -12.04 -6.54
N PHE A 68 12.78 -11.90 -7.55
CA PHE A 68 12.95 -12.94 -8.55
C PHE A 68 13.78 -14.14 -8.05
N GLU A 69 14.67 -13.95 -7.08
CA GLU A 69 15.48 -15.02 -6.48
C GLU A 69 14.64 -16.03 -5.67
N SER A 70 13.52 -15.59 -5.07
CA SER A 70 12.65 -16.46 -4.28
C SER A 70 11.37 -16.83 -5.05
N PRO A 71 11.12 -18.13 -5.33
CA PRO A 71 9.91 -18.57 -6.01
C PRO A 71 8.63 -18.07 -5.33
N GLY A 72 7.73 -17.48 -6.12
CA GLY A 72 6.45 -16.95 -5.67
C GLY A 72 6.52 -15.71 -4.77
N ALA A 73 7.70 -15.07 -4.62
CA ALA A 73 7.80 -13.86 -3.82
C ALA A 73 6.96 -12.72 -4.39
N TRP A 74 6.91 -12.56 -5.72
CA TRP A 74 6.06 -11.54 -6.35
C TRP A 74 4.58 -11.74 -6.02
N LYS A 75 4.10 -12.99 -5.95
CA LYS A 75 2.74 -13.31 -5.51
C LYS A 75 2.50 -12.94 -4.05
N ARG A 76 3.46 -13.23 -3.17
CA ARG A 76 3.39 -12.87 -1.74
C ARG A 76 3.38 -11.36 -1.54
N VAL A 77 4.29 -10.64 -2.20
CA VAL A 77 4.35 -9.18 -2.21
C VAL A 77 3.04 -8.63 -2.74
N TYR A 78 2.55 -9.12 -3.88
CA TYR A 78 1.28 -8.68 -4.46
C TYR A 78 0.11 -8.78 -3.49
N LYS A 79 -0.07 -9.95 -2.88
CA LYS A 79 -1.12 -10.19 -1.89
C LYS A 79 -0.97 -9.29 -0.67
N PHE A 80 0.26 -9.08 -0.20
CA PHE A 80 0.54 -8.21 0.94
C PHE A 80 0.16 -6.76 0.64
N VAL A 81 0.58 -6.26 -0.52
CA VAL A 81 0.30 -4.91 -0.99
C VAL A 81 -1.19 -4.68 -1.13
N GLU A 82 -1.91 -5.57 -1.82
CA GLU A 82 -3.35 -5.39 -2.03
C GLU A 82 -4.12 -5.56 -0.71
N LYS A 83 -3.63 -6.34 0.27
CA LYS A 83 -4.18 -6.37 1.63
C LYS A 83 -4.02 -5.01 2.32
N GLU A 84 -2.81 -4.47 2.39
CA GLU A 84 -2.56 -3.15 2.98
C GLU A 84 -3.35 -2.04 2.24
N ALA A 85 -3.50 -2.18 0.93
CA ALA A 85 -4.30 -1.28 0.12
C ALA A 85 -5.79 -1.25 0.50
N THR A 86 -6.32 -2.29 1.13
CA THR A 86 -7.73 -2.34 1.59
C THR A 86 -7.91 -1.92 3.05
N ARG A 87 -6.82 -1.63 3.76
CA ARG A 87 -6.86 -1.26 5.17
C ARG A 87 -7.58 0.07 5.35
N THR A 88 -8.55 0.10 6.27
CA THR A 88 -9.36 1.29 6.59
C THR A 88 -8.92 1.97 7.87
N SER A 89 -8.14 1.29 8.72
CA SER A 89 -7.53 1.84 9.92
C SER A 89 -6.09 2.28 9.67
N LEU A 90 -5.63 3.23 10.48
CA LEU A 90 -4.27 3.73 10.46
C LEU A 90 -3.45 3.03 11.56
N ASP A 91 -2.20 2.64 11.27
CA ASP A 91 -1.25 2.12 12.26
C ASP A 91 -0.37 3.29 12.72
N VAL A 92 -0.22 3.49 14.02
CA VAL A 92 0.63 4.55 14.60
C VAL A 92 2.05 4.48 14.05
N ASN A 93 2.55 3.28 13.75
CA ASN A 93 3.87 3.11 13.18
C ASN A 93 3.98 3.72 11.77
N ASP A 94 2.89 3.91 11.03
CA ASP A 94 2.91 4.53 9.70
C ASP A 94 3.10 6.06 9.73
N LEU A 95 3.13 6.67 10.92
CA LEU A 95 3.19 8.12 11.07
C LEU A 95 4.61 8.70 11.12
N VAL A 96 5.61 7.84 11.37
CA VAL A 96 7.00 8.27 11.58
C VAL A 96 7.57 9.04 10.39
N GLU A 97 7.02 8.83 9.17
CA GLU A 97 7.62 9.36 7.93
C GLU A 97 6.58 9.93 6.93
N ASN A 98 5.29 9.98 7.29
CA ASN A 98 4.23 10.45 6.42
C ASN A 98 3.77 11.86 6.78
N ILE A 99 4.03 12.80 5.88
CA ILE A 99 3.36 14.10 5.89
C ILE A 99 1.92 13.87 5.41
N TRP A 100 0.95 14.09 6.28
CA TRP A 100 -0.46 13.93 5.94
C TRP A 100 -1.00 15.28 5.46
N PHE A 101 -1.11 15.42 4.15
CA PHE A 101 -1.54 16.66 3.53
C PHE A 101 -3.06 16.81 3.55
N CYS A 102 -3.52 17.79 4.31
CA CYS A 102 -4.91 18.19 4.35
C CYS A 102 -5.18 19.27 3.30
N THR A 103 -5.98 18.95 2.29
CA THR A 103 -6.41 19.91 1.25
C THR A 103 -7.94 19.88 1.13
N PRO A 104 -8.65 20.96 1.52
CA PRO A 104 -10.02 21.24 1.12
C PRO A 104 -10.28 20.86 -0.33
N ILE A 105 -11.30 20.04 -0.59
CA ILE A 105 -11.64 19.54 -1.93
C ILE A 105 -12.03 20.69 -2.87
N ASP A 106 -12.52 21.80 -2.32
CA ASP A 106 -13.04 22.95 -3.08
C ASP A 106 -12.30 24.28 -2.81
N ASN A 107 -11.06 24.27 -2.30
CA ASN A 107 -10.32 25.53 -2.07
C ASN A 107 -8.96 25.56 -2.78
N PRO A 108 -8.82 26.30 -3.90
CA PRO A 108 -7.55 26.42 -4.63
C PRO A 108 -6.44 27.13 -3.84
N TRP A 109 -6.75 27.73 -2.68
CA TRP A 109 -5.79 28.39 -1.80
C TRP A 109 -5.13 27.47 -0.76
N ALA A 110 -5.54 26.19 -0.67
CA ALA A 110 -5.19 25.37 0.49
C ALA A 110 -4.00 24.41 0.27
N LYS A 111 -3.03 24.77 -0.59
CA LYS A 111 -1.74 24.05 -0.67
C LYS A 111 -0.95 24.14 0.64
N ASP A 112 -1.28 25.09 1.52
CA ASP A 112 -0.49 25.44 2.69
C ASP A 112 -1.01 24.88 4.02
N THR A 113 -2.15 24.18 4.05
CA THR A 113 -2.64 23.48 5.27
C THR A 113 -2.01 22.10 5.44
N SER A 114 -0.68 22.05 5.48
CA SER A 114 0.01 20.81 5.85
C SER A 114 -0.17 20.54 7.35
N ILE A 115 -0.50 19.30 7.71
CA ILE A 115 -0.54 18.86 9.10
C ILE A 115 0.43 17.69 9.25
N THR A 116 1.34 17.76 10.23
CA THR A 116 2.20 16.62 10.57
C THR A 116 1.69 15.99 11.85
N PHE A 117 1.43 14.68 11.79
CA PHE A 117 1.12 13.86 12.95
C PHE A 117 2.38 13.15 13.42
N TYR A 118 2.65 13.20 14.71
CA TYR A 118 3.79 12.56 15.36
C TYR A 118 3.34 11.37 16.20
N ARG A 119 4.22 10.37 16.28
CA ARG A 119 3.97 9.09 16.99
C ARG A 119 3.66 9.26 18.48
N ASP A 120 4.15 10.31 19.10
CA ASP A 120 3.94 10.62 20.52
C ASP A 120 2.53 11.13 20.83
N GLY A 121 1.63 11.18 19.83
CA GLY A 121 0.27 11.67 19.99
C GLY A 121 0.17 13.18 19.83
N THR A 122 1.20 13.86 19.30
CA THR A 122 1.16 15.28 18.96
C THR A 122 0.96 15.52 17.46
N TYR A 123 0.35 16.64 17.07
CA TYR A 123 0.30 17.07 15.68
C TYR A 123 0.43 18.60 15.55
N ILE A 124 0.99 19.06 14.44
CA ILE A 124 1.31 20.48 14.18
C ILE A 124 0.67 20.93 12.86
N HIS A 125 0.10 22.14 12.86
CA HIS A 125 -0.35 22.86 11.67
C HIS A 125 0.78 23.74 11.13
N HIS A 126 1.23 23.50 9.90
CA HIS A 126 2.36 24.24 9.30
C HIS A 126 2.02 25.66 8.79
N HIS A 127 0.77 26.09 8.93
CA HIS A 127 0.29 27.39 8.44
C HIS A 127 0.14 28.45 9.56
N GLU A 128 0.24 28.07 10.83
CA GLU A 128 0.02 29.02 11.92
C GLU A 128 1.34 29.69 12.32
N PHE A 129 1.31 31.02 12.53
CA PHE A 129 2.44 31.79 13.10
C PHE A 129 2.89 31.28 14.48
N PHE A 130 2.09 30.37 15.07
CA PHE A 130 2.34 29.69 16.30
C PHE A 130 2.31 28.17 16.02
N ASN A 131 3.43 27.48 16.20
CA ASN A 131 3.49 26.02 16.13
C ASN A 131 2.85 25.41 17.39
N ALA A 132 1.55 25.61 17.58
CA ALA A 132 0.82 24.98 18.67
C ALA A 132 0.80 23.46 18.43
N SER A 133 1.19 22.71 19.47
CA SER A 133 1.13 21.25 19.47
C SER A 133 -0.24 20.82 19.98
N PHE A 134 -0.93 19.98 19.21
CA PHE A 134 -2.26 19.48 19.55
C PHE A 134 -2.22 17.96 19.78
N SER A 135 -3.18 17.45 20.55
CA SER A 135 -3.24 16.03 20.90
C SER A 135 -4.07 15.22 19.91
N TRP A 136 -3.60 14.02 19.58
CA TRP A 136 -4.34 13.05 18.78
C TRP A 136 -4.07 11.61 19.23
N SER A 137 -4.99 10.70 18.88
CA SER A 137 -4.86 9.26 19.13
C SER A 137 -5.68 8.44 18.13
N ILE A 138 -5.45 7.13 18.11
CA ILE A 138 -6.27 6.17 17.36
C ILE A 138 -7.19 5.46 18.37
N ALA A 139 -8.49 5.53 18.14
CA ALA A 139 -9.49 4.82 18.94
C ALA A 139 -9.51 3.32 18.57
N GLU A 140 -10.10 2.50 19.44
CA GLU A 140 -10.17 1.04 19.25
C GLU A 140 -10.89 0.63 17.96
N ASP A 141 -11.85 1.44 17.50
CA ASP A 141 -12.60 1.25 16.26
C ASP A 141 -11.81 1.69 15.00
N GLY A 142 -10.55 2.11 15.16
CA GLY A 142 -9.69 2.61 14.08
C GLY A 142 -9.98 4.05 13.67
N SER A 143 -10.91 4.74 14.34
CA SER A 143 -11.16 6.17 14.12
C SER A 143 -10.02 7.02 14.68
N ILE A 144 -9.77 8.17 14.06
CA ILE A 144 -8.79 9.13 14.57
C ILE A 144 -9.51 10.07 15.54
N ARG A 145 -8.94 10.23 16.73
CA ARG A 145 -9.37 11.23 17.70
C ARG A 145 -8.42 12.42 17.63
N LEU A 146 -8.95 13.59 17.28
CA LEU A 146 -8.23 14.86 17.36
C LEU A 146 -8.85 15.67 18.50
N ASN A 147 -8.08 15.93 19.55
CA ASN A 147 -8.59 16.50 20.81
C ASN A 147 -9.82 15.71 21.31
N GLN A 148 -10.99 16.35 21.40
CA GLN A 148 -12.24 15.72 21.87
C GLN A 148 -13.15 15.17 20.74
N LYS A 149 -12.73 15.25 19.48
CA LYS A 149 -13.56 14.87 18.32
C LYS A 149 -13.05 13.58 17.66
N LEU A 150 -13.97 12.69 17.31
CA LEU A 150 -13.71 11.44 16.59
C LEU A 150 -14.01 11.59 15.10
N PHE A 151 -13.14 11.03 14.28
CA PHE A 151 -13.14 11.13 12.83
C PHE A 151 -12.98 9.74 12.21
N LYS A 152 -13.95 9.34 11.38
CA LYS A 152 -13.86 8.06 10.67
C LYS A 152 -12.94 8.20 9.46
N LEU A 153 -12.23 7.12 9.16
CA LEU A 153 -11.40 7.01 7.97
C LEU A 153 -12.16 6.25 6.87
N THR A 154 -12.04 6.74 5.65
CA THR A 154 -12.62 6.15 4.44
C THR A 154 -11.54 5.98 3.39
N ARG A 155 -11.71 5.01 2.49
CA ARG A 155 -10.73 4.69 1.46
C ARG A 155 -10.95 5.50 0.18
N CYS A 156 -9.90 6.13 -0.33
CA CYS A 156 -9.85 6.73 -1.66
C CYS A 156 -9.38 5.70 -2.71
N SER A 157 -9.72 5.95 -3.98
CA SER A 157 -9.35 5.12 -5.12
C SER A 157 -7.84 4.97 -5.36
N ASN A 158 -7.02 5.89 -4.85
CA ASN A 158 -5.58 5.98 -5.05
C ASN A 158 -4.73 5.56 -3.85
N TRP A 159 -5.26 4.65 -3.04
CA TRP A 159 -4.63 4.19 -1.80
C TRP A 159 -4.45 5.24 -0.69
N ASN A 160 -5.17 6.36 -0.77
CA ASN A 160 -5.23 7.32 0.33
C ASN A 160 -6.39 6.99 1.28
N LEU A 161 -6.26 7.36 2.54
CA LEU A 161 -7.37 7.43 3.48
C LEU A 161 -7.93 8.86 3.46
N LYS A 162 -9.20 9.04 3.83
CA LYS A 162 -9.85 10.35 3.93
C LYS A 162 -10.69 10.40 5.19
N ILE A 163 -10.67 11.52 5.90
CA ILE A 163 -11.55 11.74 7.05
C ILE A 163 -12.98 12.00 6.57
N SER A 164 -13.95 11.32 7.17
CA SER A 164 -15.38 11.38 6.79
C SER A 164 -16.02 12.77 6.93
N SER A 165 -15.54 13.62 7.84
CA SER A 165 -16.13 14.92 8.18
C SER A 165 -15.22 16.12 7.89
N GLY A 166 -14.11 15.90 7.21
CA GLY A 166 -13.16 16.94 6.83
C GLY A 166 -12.61 16.63 5.46
N ASN A 167 -12.35 17.65 4.66
CA ASN A 167 -11.64 17.52 3.39
C ASN A 167 -10.15 17.26 3.64
N LEU A 168 -9.84 16.23 4.43
CA LEU A 168 -8.51 15.86 4.88
C LEU A 168 -8.20 14.48 4.28
N VAL A 169 -7.24 14.45 3.36
CA VAL A 169 -6.83 13.23 2.67
C VAL A 169 -5.51 12.78 3.26
N PHE A 170 -5.60 11.71 4.02
CA PHE A 170 -4.48 10.90 4.44
C PHE A 170 -3.82 10.27 3.19
N LYS A 171 -2.82 10.92 2.57
CA LYS A 171 -2.04 10.34 1.47
C LYS A 171 -1.32 9.05 1.92
N SER A 172 -1.54 7.96 1.20
CA SER A 172 -1.07 6.58 1.41
C SER A 172 0.26 6.48 2.14
N SER A 173 0.39 5.45 2.98
CA SER A 173 1.63 4.96 3.58
C SER A 173 2.81 5.19 2.64
N GLY A 174 3.65 6.17 2.93
CA GLY A 174 4.85 6.46 2.15
C GLY A 174 5.68 5.20 1.94
N ALA A 175 6.55 5.25 0.92
CA ALA A 175 7.34 4.10 0.50
C ALA A 175 8.05 3.40 1.67
N GLU A 176 8.44 4.14 2.72
CA GLU A 176 9.18 3.61 3.85
C GLU A 176 8.34 2.84 4.88
N SER A 177 7.13 3.29 5.22
CA SER A 177 6.23 2.48 6.09
C SER A 177 5.85 1.17 5.40
N PHE A 178 5.61 1.26 4.08
CA PHE A 178 5.37 0.10 3.24
C PHE A 178 6.60 -0.82 3.16
N LYS A 179 7.81 -0.28 2.95
CA LYS A 179 9.08 -1.04 3.02
C LYS A 179 9.29 -1.70 4.37
N ARG A 180 9.00 -1.03 5.49
CA ARG A 180 9.09 -1.62 6.83
C ARG A 180 8.15 -2.83 6.93
N LYS A 181 6.89 -2.69 6.51
CA LYS A 181 5.92 -3.78 6.52
C LYS A 181 6.36 -4.95 5.62
N LEU A 182 6.98 -4.67 4.48
CA LEU A 182 7.62 -5.70 3.66
C LEU A 182 8.80 -6.38 4.37
N ARG A 183 9.62 -5.64 5.14
CA ARG A 183 10.70 -6.22 5.97
C ARG A 183 10.16 -7.10 7.09
N GLU A 184 9.11 -6.65 7.78
CA GLU A 184 8.44 -7.41 8.85
C GLU A 184 7.88 -8.74 8.31
N ALA A 185 7.49 -8.77 7.04
CA ALA A 185 7.01 -9.98 6.35
C ALA A 185 8.14 -10.79 5.67
N ASP A 186 9.41 -10.43 5.88
CA ASP A 186 10.61 -11.01 5.22
C ASP A 186 10.50 -11.03 3.69
N LEU A 187 9.81 -10.03 3.12
CA LEU A 187 9.62 -9.86 1.68
C LEU A 187 10.62 -8.88 1.07
N ILE A 188 11.40 -8.16 1.87
CA ILE A 188 12.62 -7.47 1.43
C ILE A 188 13.70 -7.66 2.52
N PRO A 189 15.00 -7.57 2.18
CA PRO A 189 16.08 -7.74 3.15
C PRO A 189 15.97 -6.75 4.32
N ARG A 190 16.34 -7.21 5.52
CA ARG A 190 16.58 -6.30 6.65
C ARG A 190 17.91 -5.60 6.37
N ASN A 191 17.88 -4.27 6.26
CA ASN A 191 19.12 -3.50 6.30
C ASN A 191 19.61 -3.53 7.74
N ASP A 192 20.48 -4.49 8.05
CA ASP A 192 21.23 -4.49 9.29
C ASP A 192 22.36 -3.47 9.13
N ASN A 193 22.07 -2.21 9.48
CA ASN A 193 23.06 -1.17 9.76
C ASN A 193 23.01 -0.83 11.25
#